data_AF-A0A963THD2-F1
#
_entry.id   AF-A0A963THD2-F1
#
_cell.length_a   1.000
_cell.length_b   1.000
_cell.length_c   1.000
_cell.angle_alpha   90.00
_cell.angle_beta   90.00
_cell.angle_gamma   90.00
#
_symmetry.space_group_name_H-M   'P 1'
#
loop_
_entity.id
_entity.type
_entity.pdbx_description
1 polymer ?
#
loop_
_entity_poly.entity_id
_entity_poly.type
_entity_poly.pdbx_seq_one_letter_code
_entity_poly.pdbx_strand_id
1 'polypeptide(L)'
;MGLTTPYTEKSFRDGPDGKRLFFPFGGRKNPYVIPDAETEAVLFAKQRMMMRLMLAGALVAIVVANQFTRSGWTSLLWVLPLILVIFMGAFYLVHHLVFRRVLSGLERLDRTFAVKNSPTANVRRIGKAFFIILLIPTALMLALGLWFVATGPESWEAWAFVVLMGACTAFALWGLIVNFRRQDGDEA
;
A
#
# COMPACT_ATOMS: atom_id res chain seq x y z
N MET A 1 19.94 -14.47 6.63
CA MET A 1 18.99 -13.87 5.66
C MET A 1 18.23 -12.74 6.37
N GLY A 2 18.13 -11.54 5.79
CA GLY A 2 17.49 -10.39 6.46
C GLY A 2 15.98 -10.33 6.21
N LEU A 3 15.22 -9.79 7.17
CA LEU A 3 13.75 -9.69 7.14
C LEU A 3 13.16 -9.01 5.87
N THR A 4 13.94 -8.16 5.18
CA THR A 4 13.49 -7.41 4.00
C THR A 4 13.74 -8.12 2.67
N THR A 5 14.54 -9.18 2.65
CA THR A 5 14.96 -9.87 1.41
C THR A 5 13.77 -10.49 0.65
N PRO A 6 12.85 -11.25 1.28
CA PRO A 6 11.73 -11.87 0.57
C PRO A 6 10.74 -10.85 -0.03
N TYR A 7 10.62 -9.67 0.59
CA TYR A 7 9.77 -8.59 0.10
C TYR A 7 10.42 -7.83 -1.07
N THR A 8 11.74 -7.73 -1.05
CA THR A 8 12.52 -7.11 -2.13
C THR A 8 12.44 -7.98 -3.39
N GLU A 9 12.65 -9.29 -3.25
CA GLU A 9 12.60 -10.26 -4.35
C GLU A 9 11.25 -10.28 -5.08
N LYS A 10 10.12 -10.05 -4.39
CA LYS A 10 8.79 -9.97 -5.03
C LYS A 10 8.66 -8.88 -6.10
N SER A 11 9.56 -7.89 -6.07
CA SER A 11 9.62 -6.79 -7.03
C SER A 11 10.39 -7.18 -8.30
N PHE A 12 11.10 -8.30 -8.30
CA PHE A 12 11.88 -8.81 -9.44
C PHE A 12 11.22 -10.10 -9.94
N ARG A 13 11.01 -10.21 -11.25
CA ARG A 13 10.43 -11.42 -11.86
C ARG A 13 11.07 -11.70 -13.20
N ASP A 14 11.07 -12.95 -13.59
CA ASP A 14 11.51 -13.34 -14.93
C ASP A 14 10.37 -13.11 -15.93
N GLY A 15 10.72 -12.51 -17.06
CA GLY A 15 9.84 -12.36 -18.22
C GLY A 15 9.81 -13.62 -19.09
N PRO A 16 8.88 -13.70 -20.05
CA PRO A 16 8.69 -14.82 -20.97
C PRO A 16 9.87 -14.96 -21.95
N ASP A 17 10.56 -13.85 -22.24
CA ASP A 17 11.75 -13.82 -23.10
C ASP A 17 13.04 -14.10 -22.30
N GLY A 18 12.93 -14.59 -21.06
CA GLY A 18 14.07 -14.81 -20.15
C GLY A 18 14.69 -13.52 -19.58
N LYS A 19 14.20 -12.34 -19.99
CA LYS A 19 14.65 -11.04 -19.45
C LYS A 19 14.15 -10.83 -18.03
N ARG A 20 15.00 -10.27 -17.17
CA ARG A 20 14.62 -9.90 -15.80
C ARG A 20 13.81 -8.59 -15.80
N LEU A 21 12.74 -8.55 -15.01
CA LEU A 21 11.79 -7.45 -14.95
C LEU A 21 11.71 -6.87 -13.55
N PHE A 22 11.62 -5.54 -13.46
CA PHE A 22 11.45 -4.80 -12.22
C PHE A 22 10.05 -4.16 -12.08
N PHE A 23 9.39 -4.45 -10.97
CA PHE A 23 8.07 -3.95 -10.56
C PHE A 23 8.22 -3.08 -9.30
N PRO A 24 8.44 -1.75 -9.42
CA PRO A 24 8.73 -0.88 -8.27
C PRO A 24 7.65 -0.90 -7.18
N PHE A 25 6.40 -1.15 -7.55
CA PHE A 25 5.26 -1.27 -6.63
C PHE A 25 4.60 -2.66 -6.69
N GLY A 26 5.35 -3.71 -7.08
CA GLY A 26 4.91 -5.12 -7.04
C GLY A 26 3.82 -5.55 -8.04
N GLY A 27 3.13 -4.62 -8.72
CA GLY A 27 1.98 -4.97 -9.57
C GLY A 27 1.63 -4.01 -10.71
N ARG A 28 2.48 -3.05 -11.09
CA ARG A 28 2.19 -2.19 -12.26
C ARG A 28 2.22 -3.01 -13.55
N LYS A 29 1.31 -2.68 -14.47
CA LYS A 29 1.14 -3.30 -15.80
C LYS A 29 2.38 -3.18 -16.71
N ASN A 30 3.22 -2.16 -16.47
CA ASN A 30 4.37 -1.84 -17.30
C ASN A 30 5.65 -1.94 -16.46
N PRO A 31 6.24 -3.14 -16.33
CA PRO A 31 7.52 -3.30 -15.66
C PRO A 31 8.65 -2.66 -16.46
N TYR A 32 9.77 -2.42 -15.77
CA TYR A 32 11.01 -2.01 -16.41
C TYR A 32 11.83 -3.24 -16.76
N VAL A 33 12.39 -3.26 -17.97
CA VAL A 33 13.32 -4.30 -18.40
C VAL A 33 14.67 -4.01 -17.76
N ILE A 34 15.26 -5.00 -17.11
CA ILE A 34 16.60 -4.89 -16.54
C ILE A 34 17.61 -5.33 -17.62
N PRO A 35 18.52 -4.45 -18.07
CA PRO A 35 19.45 -4.75 -19.15
C PRO A 35 20.60 -5.67 -18.70
N ASP A 36 21.04 -5.56 -17.46
CA ASP A 36 22.24 -6.23 -16.95
C ASP A 36 22.18 -6.47 -15.43
N ALA A 37 23.09 -7.31 -14.93
CA ALA A 37 23.16 -7.70 -13.51
C ALA A 37 23.62 -6.57 -12.57
N GLU A 38 24.38 -5.59 -13.05
CA GLU A 38 24.80 -4.43 -12.25
C GLU A 38 23.58 -3.54 -11.96
N THR A 39 22.76 -3.27 -12.97
CA THR A 39 21.49 -2.56 -12.82
C THR A 39 20.55 -3.30 -11.85
N GLU A 40 20.47 -4.64 -11.94
CA GLU A 40 19.69 -5.44 -10.98
C GLU A 40 20.16 -5.21 -9.54
N ALA A 41 21.48 -5.28 -9.30
CA ALA A 41 22.05 -5.10 -7.97
C ALA A 41 21.76 -3.70 -7.40
N VAL A 42 21.84 -2.65 -8.24
CA VAL A 42 21.52 -1.27 -7.84
C VAL A 42 20.05 -1.12 -7.47
N LEU A 43 19.14 -1.65 -8.31
CA LEU A 43 17.70 -1.63 -8.04
C LEU A 43 17.37 -2.40 -6.76
N PHE A 44 18.00 -3.56 -6.56
CA PHE A 44 17.79 -4.40 -5.39
C PHE A 44 18.24 -3.71 -4.11
N ALA A 45 19.43 -3.09 -4.13
CA ALA A 45 19.95 -2.32 -3.00
C ALA A 45 19.04 -1.14 -2.64
N LYS A 46 18.56 -0.39 -3.64
CA LYS A 46 17.62 0.73 -3.44
C LYS A 46 16.28 0.27 -2.89
N GLN A 47 15.74 -0.83 -3.40
CA GLN A 47 14.47 -1.38 -2.92
C GLN A 47 14.59 -1.88 -1.47
N ARG A 48 15.71 -2.54 -1.13
CA ARG A 48 16.00 -2.95 0.24
C ARG A 48 16.14 -1.77 1.18
N MET A 49 16.78 -0.68 0.72
CA MET A 49 16.86 0.58 1.47
C MET A 49 15.47 1.18 1.71
N MET A 50 14.60 1.22 0.68
CA MET A 50 13.22 1.69 0.82
C MET A 50 12.44 0.87 1.84
N MET A 51 12.56 -0.46 1.81
CA MET A 51 11.91 -1.32 2.81
C MET A 51 12.39 -1.02 4.24
N ARG A 52 13.68 -0.73 4.44
CA ARG A 52 14.22 -0.33 5.75
C ARG A 52 13.67 1.03 6.19
N LEU A 53 13.64 2.01 5.29
CA LEU A 53 13.06 3.34 5.59
C LEU A 53 11.58 3.25 5.90
N MET A 54 10.82 2.40 5.20
CA MET A 54 9.42 2.15 5.47
C MET A 54 9.22 1.60 6.89
N LEU A 55 10.00 0.58 7.28
CA LEU A 55 9.92 0.01 8.63
C LEU A 55 10.34 1.01 9.71
N ALA A 56 11.46 1.71 9.51
CA ALA A 56 11.94 2.71 10.45
C ALA A 56 10.94 3.87 10.60
N GLY A 57 10.40 4.38 9.50
CA GLY A 57 9.42 5.45 9.52
C GLY A 57 8.07 5.02 10.12
N ALA A 58 7.65 3.76 9.93
CA ALA A 58 6.47 3.22 10.61
C ALA A 58 6.67 3.19 12.14
N LEU A 59 7.86 2.82 12.63
CA LEU A 59 8.18 2.88 14.06
C LEU A 59 8.15 4.31 14.59
N VAL A 60 8.73 5.26 13.86
CA VAL A 60 8.67 6.69 14.22
C VAL A 60 7.22 7.18 14.26
N ALA A 61 6.40 6.81 13.27
CA ALA A 61 4.98 7.16 13.22
C ALA A 61 4.22 6.64 14.45
N ILE A 62 4.51 5.42 14.91
CA ILE A 62 3.91 4.84 16.13
C ILE A 62 4.33 5.64 17.37
N VAL A 63 5.63 5.96 17.51
CA VAL A 63 6.13 6.73 18.67
C VAL A 63 5.53 8.13 18.70
N VAL A 64 5.47 8.79 17.54
CA VAL A 64 4.86 10.13 17.41
C VAL A 64 3.38 10.06 17.75
N ALA A 65 2.63 9.09 17.19
CA ALA A 65 1.23 8.89 17.52
C ALA A 65 1.02 8.71 19.03
N ASN A 66 1.90 7.98 19.70
CA ASN A 66 1.86 7.77 21.16
C ASN A 66 2.20 9.00 22.01
N GLN A 67 2.90 10.01 21.46
CA GLN A 67 3.05 11.27 22.18
C GLN A 67 1.77 12.11 22.09
N PHE A 68 1.06 12.06 20.96
CA PHE A 68 -0.22 12.73 20.76
C PHE A 68 -1.41 12.04 21.46
N THR A 69 -1.24 10.84 22.01
CA THR A 69 -2.26 10.16 22.83
C THR A 69 -2.24 10.60 24.29
N ARG A 70 -1.12 11.17 24.78
CA ARG A 70 -1.02 11.67 26.15
C ARG A 70 -1.98 12.83 26.43
N SER A 71 -2.45 13.52 25.39
CA SER A 71 -3.45 14.59 25.47
C SER A 71 -4.91 14.10 25.47
N GLY A 72 -5.17 12.78 25.38
CA GLY A 72 -6.51 12.19 25.43
C GLY A 72 -6.76 11.18 24.30
N TRP A 73 -7.75 10.30 24.51
CA TRP A 73 -8.08 9.23 23.54
C TRP A 73 -8.77 9.76 22.28
N THR A 74 -9.47 10.88 22.37
CA THR A 74 -10.14 11.53 21.24
C THR A 74 -9.13 12.02 20.20
N SER A 75 -7.95 12.53 20.60
CA SER A 75 -6.92 12.99 19.65
C SER A 75 -6.30 11.84 18.84
N LEU A 76 -6.22 10.62 19.40
CA LEU A 76 -5.63 9.47 18.70
C LEU A 76 -6.41 9.08 17.43
N LEU A 77 -7.74 9.11 17.50
CA LEU A 77 -8.60 8.73 16.37
C LEU A 77 -8.44 9.69 15.19
N TRP A 78 -8.13 10.97 15.45
CA TRP A 78 -7.88 11.98 14.42
C TRP A 78 -6.43 11.98 13.91
N VAL A 79 -5.47 11.70 14.78
CA VAL A 79 -4.04 11.80 14.48
C VAL A 79 -3.54 10.58 13.71
N LEU A 80 -4.01 9.37 14.03
CA LEU A 80 -3.53 8.13 13.39
C LEU A 80 -3.75 8.12 11.86
N PRO A 81 -4.95 8.46 11.34
CA PRO A 81 -5.20 8.43 9.90
C PRO A 81 -4.41 9.52 9.17
N LEU A 82 -4.28 10.71 9.78
CA LEU A 82 -3.47 11.81 9.24
C LEU A 82 -1.98 11.41 9.14
N ILE A 83 -1.43 10.83 10.20
CA ILE A 83 -0.05 10.30 10.20
C ILE A 83 0.11 9.27 9.10
N LEU A 84 -0.86 8.37 8.91
CA LEU A 84 -0.79 7.33 7.89
C LEU A 84 -0.78 7.94 6.47
N VAL A 85 -1.64 8.92 6.20
CA VAL A 85 -1.66 9.64 4.90
C VAL A 85 -0.35 10.37 4.65
N ILE A 86 0.15 11.12 5.64
CA ILE A 86 1.44 11.84 5.53
C ILE A 86 2.58 10.86 5.30
N PHE A 87 2.61 9.76 6.06
CA PHE A 87 3.63 8.73 5.96
C PHE A 87 3.61 8.04 4.58
N MET A 88 2.45 7.64 4.08
CA MET A 88 2.32 7.03 2.76
C MET A 88 2.68 8.00 1.64
N GLY A 89 2.26 9.27 1.74
CA GLY A 89 2.59 10.32 0.78
C GLY A 89 4.09 10.60 0.74
N ALA A 90 4.72 10.77 1.90
CA ALA A 90 6.17 10.95 2.01
C ALA A 90 6.93 9.73 1.48
N PHE A 91 6.49 8.51 1.82
CA PHE A 91 7.09 7.29 1.30
C PHE A 91 7.01 7.21 -0.23
N TYR A 92 5.84 7.50 -0.81
CA TYR A 92 5.65 7.52 -2.26
C TYR A 92 6.56 8.55 -2.93
N LEU A 93 6.69 9.75 -2.37
CA LEU A 93 7.55 10.81 -2.87
C LEU A 93 9.02 10.40 -2.82
N VAL A 94 9.51 9.92 -1.66
CA VAL A 94 10.89 9.45 -1.49
C VAL A 94 11.19 8.31 -2.45
N HIS A 95 10.29 7.32 -2.56
CA HIS A 95 10.42 6.23 -3.51
C HIS A 95 10.53 6.77 -4.94
N HIS A 96 9.65 7.69 -5.34
CA HIS A 96 9.71 8.30 -6.66
C HIS A 96 11.06 8.98 -6.90
N LEU A 97 11.55 9.80 -5.97
CA LEU A 97 12.82 10.52 -6.09
C LEU A 97 14.04 9.58 -6.18
N VAL A 98 14.09 8.55 -5.33
CA VAL A 98 15.20 7.59 -5.28
C VAL A 98 15.31 6.79 -6.57
N PHE A 99 14.17 6.39 -7.14
CA PHE A 99 14.13 5.57 -8.34
C PHE A 99 14.07 6.39 -9.63
N ARG A 100 13.70 7.68 -9.61
CA ARG A 100 13.51 8.51 -10.82
C ARG A 100 14.69 8.44 -11.78
N ARG A 101 15.92 8.62 -11.28
CA ARG A 101 17.14 8.63 -12.12
C ARG A 101 17.47 7.26 -12.70
N VAL A 102 17.26 6.19 -11.93
CA VAL A 102 17.56 4.82 -12.39
C VAL A 102 16.51 4.37 -13.40
N LEU A 103 15.24 4.67 -13.12
CA LEU A 103 14.12 4.27 -13.96
C LEU A 103 13.99 5.09 -15.26
N SER A 104 14.51 6.32 -15.31
CA SER A 104 14.44 7.15 -16.52
C SER A 104 15.29 6.61 -17.67
N GLY A 105 16.34 5.85 -17.37
CA GLY A 105 17.19 5.22 -18.39
C GLY A 105 16.75 3.82 -18.80
N LEU A 106 15.72 3.26 -18.14
CA LEU A 106 15.29 1.89 -18.37
C LEU A 106 14.10 1.84 -19.34
N GLU A 107 14.19 0.92 -20.29
CA GLU A 107 13.09 0.62 -21.20
C GLU A 107 11.91 0.06 -20.42
N ARG A 108 10.73 0.66 -20.64
CA ARG A 108 9.47 0.09 -20.15
C ARG A 108 8.96 -0.88 -21.19
N LEU A 109 8.52 -2.05 -20.73
CA LEU A 109 7.88 -2.96 -21.67
C LEU A 109 6.49 -2.41 -22.04
N ASP A 110 6.33 -2.04 -23.32
CA ASP A 110 5.09 -1.45 -23.86
C ASP A 110 3.93 -2.44 -23.92
N ARG A 111 4.24 -3.73 -24.00
CA ARG A 111 3.22 -4.76 -23.84
C ARG A 111 2.79 -4.74 -22.38
N THR A 112 1.54 -4.33 -22.17
CA THR A 112 0.84 -4.58 -20.91
C THR A 112 1.04 -6.04 -20.61
N PHE A 113 1.92 -6.37 -19.66
CA PHE A 113 1.93 -7.73 -19.18
C PHE A 113 0.52 -7.93 -18.67
N ALA A 114 -0.19 -8.88 -19.28
CA ALA A 114 -1.25 -9.58 -18.58
C ALA A 114 -0.55 -10.32 -17.45
N VAL A 115 -0.04 -9.57 -16.47
CA VAL A 115 0.39 -10.13 -15.22
C VAL A 115 -0.90 -10.79 -14.76
N LYS A 116 -0.92 -12.13 -14.74
CA LYS A 116 -1.95 -12.89 -14.02
C LYS A 116 -2.12 -12.37 -12.58
N ASN A 117 -1.24 -11.47 -12.11
CA ASN A 117 -1.39 -10.58 -10.97
C ASN A 117 -2.11 -9.26 -11.33
N SER A 118 -3.35 -9.34 -11.83
CA SER A 118 -4.30 -8.22 -11.74
C SER A 118 -4.33 -7.70 -10.29
N PRO A 119 -4.64 -6.42 -10.01
CA PRO A 119 -4.93 -5.96 -8.65
C PRO A 119 -5.88 -6.92 -7.92
N THR A 120 -6.86 -7.47 -8.65
CA THR A 120 -7.78 -8.49 -8.15
C THR A 120 -7.08 -9.80 -7.77
N ALA A 121 -6.04 -10.23 -8.48
CA ALA A 121 -5.28 -11.43 -8.14
C ALA A 121 -4.37 -11.25 -6.91
N ASN A 122 -3.82 -10.05 -6.68
CA ASN A 122 -3.14 -9.76 -5.40
C ASN A 122 -4.14 -9.72 -4.25
N VAL A 123 -5.31 -9.11 -4.45
CA VAL A 123 -6.41 -9.10 -3.48
C VAL A 123 -6.94 -10.50 -3.20
N ARG A 124 -7.02 -11.38 -4.21
CA ARG A 124 -7.41 -12.80 -4.05
C ARG A 124 -6.40 -13.64 -3.26
N ARG A 125 -5.14 -13.19 -3.18
CA ARG A 125 -4.12 -13.82 -2.32
C ARG A 125 -4.24 -13.38 -0.88
N ILE A 126 -4.78 -12.19 -0.65
CA ILE A 126 -5.09 -11.68 0.69
C ILE A 126 -6.39 -12.35 1.13
N GLY A 127 -6.32 -13.22 2.15
CA GLY A 127 -7.46 -14.00 2.60
C GLY A 127 -8.65 -13.13 3.03
N LYS A 128 -9.87 -13.67 2.89
CA LYS A 128 -11.13 -13.00 3.28
C LYS A 128 -11.10 -12.45 4.71
N ALA A 129 -10.51 -13.22 5.62
CA ALA A 129 -10.37 -12.85 7.02
C ALA A 129 -9.69 -11.48 7.20
N PHE A 130 -8.65 -11.17 6.42
CA PHE A 130 -7.97 -9.88 6.49
C PHE A 130 -8.93 -8.73 6.16
N PHE A 131 -9.71 -8.86 5.08
CA PHE A 131 -10.65 -7.81 4.68
C PHE A 131 -11.82 -7.68 5.64
N ILE A 132 -12.30 -8.76 6.26
CA ILE A 132 -13.32 -8.70 7.34
C ILE A 132 -12.76 -7.96 8.56
N ILE A 133 -11.56 -8.34 9.00
CA ILE A 133 -10.88 -7.71 10.14
C ILE A 133 -10.59 -6.23 9.86
N LEU A 134 -10.35 -5.84 8.61
CA LEU A 134 -10.18 -4.43 8.21
C LEU A 134 -11.52 -3.69 8.09
N LEU A 135 -12.56 -4.35 7.59
CA LEU A 135 -13.87 -3.75 7.34
C LEU A 135 -14.56 -3.31 8.62
N ILE A 136 -14.58 -4.17 9.64
CA ILE A 136 -15.27 -3.90 10.92
C ILE A 136 -14.79 -2.59 11.57
N PRO A 137 -13.48 -2.40 11.87
CA PRO A 137 -13.00 -1.19 12.51
C PRO A 137 -13.14 0.04 11.61
N THR A 138 -12.90 -0.08 10.30
CA THR A 138 -13.03 1.08 9.39
C THR A 138 -14.48 1.54 9.25
N ALA A 139 -15.45 0.61 9.22
CA ALA A 139 -16.87 0.94 9.21
C ALA A 139 -17.34 1.58 10.52
N LEU A 140 -16.86 1.08 11.67
CA LEU A 140 -17.14 1.68 12.98
C LEU A 140 -16.56 3.11 13.08
N MET A 141 -15.32 3.30 12.62
CA MET A 141 -14.70 4.62 12.57
C MET A 141 -15.43 5.56 11.62
N LEU A 142 -15.86 5.09 10.45
CA LEU A 142 -16.67 5.88 9.51
C LEU A 142 -17.99 6.34 10.16
N ALA A 143 -18.71 5.43 10.83
CA ALA A 143 -19.95 5.77 11.53
C ALA A 143 -19.72 6.80 12.64
N LEU A 144 -18.63 6.65 13.40
CA LEU A 144 -18.22 7.63 14.41
C LEU A 144 -17.88 8.99 13.79
N GLY A 145 -17.19 9.02 12.65
CA GLY A 145 -16.90 10.24 11.91
C GLY A 145 -18.17 10.96 11.44
N LEU A 146 -19.14 10.22 10.90
CA LEU A 146 -20.44 10.75 10.50
C LEU A 146 -21.23 11.28 11.70
N TRP A 147 -21.15 10.60 12.85
CA TRP A 147 -21.76 11.07 14.09
C TRP A 147 -21.14 12.40 14.57
N PHE A 148 -19.81 12.54 14.48
CA PHE A 148 -19.14 13.81 14.78
C PHE A 148 -19.55 14.94 13.83
N VAL A 149 -19.66 14.66 12.53
CA VAL A 149 -20.18 15.64 11.55
C VAL A 149 -21.61 16.07 11.90
N ALA A 150 -22.44 15.15 12.40
CA ALA A 150 -23.84 15.42 12.73
C ALA A 150 -24.05 16.15 14.07
N THR A 151 -23.13 16.02 15.03
CA THR A 151 -23.32 16.48 16.42
C THR A 151 -22.31 17.53 16.89
N GLY A 152 -21.17 17.65 16.21
CA GLY A 152 -20.09 18.56 16.56
C GLY A 152 -20.12 19.88 15.78
N PRO A 153 -19.32 20.87 16.19
CA PRO A 153 -19.09 22.06 15.37
C PRO A 153 -18.52 21.64 14.01
N GLU A 154 -18.92 22.32 12.93
CA GLU A 154 -18.44 22.07 11.58
C GLU A 154 -16.92 22.27 11.50
N SER A 155 -16.15 21.22 11.81
CA SER A 155 -14.72 21.17 11.57
C SER A 155 -14.47 20.38 10.29
N TRP A 156 -13.66 20.97 9.39
CA TRP A 156 -13.20 20.31 8.17
C TRP A 156 -12.48 18.97 8.46
N GLU A 157 -11.96 18.82 9.68
CA GLU A 157 -11.30 17.62 10.21
C GLU A 157 -12.26 16.42 10.23
N ALA A 158 -13.50 16.63 10.67
CA ALA A 158 -14.54 15.60 10.69
C ALA A 158 -14.83 15.05 9.30
N TRP A 159 -14.94 15.94 8.32
CA TRP A 159 -15.11 15.58 6.91
C TRP A 159 -13.88 14.86 6.34
N ALA A 160 -12.67 15.32 6.64
CA ALA A 160 -11.43 14.67 6.19
C ALA A 160 -11.33 13.22 6.69
N PHE A 161 -11.69 13.00 7.95
CA PHE A 161 -11.74 11.66 8.55
C PHE A 161 -12.82 10.77 7.92
N VAL A 162 -14.03 11.31 7.69
CA VAL A 162 -15.11 10.58 7.00
C VAL A 162 -14.67 10.15 5.59
N VAL A 163 -14.06 11.05 4.82
CA VAL A 163 -13.57 10.73 3.46
C VAL A 163 -12.51 9.63 3.51
N LEU A 164 -11.55 9.73 4.43
CA LEU A 164 -10.48 8.75 4.56
C LEU A 164 -10.98 7.38 5.03
N MET A 165 -11.79 7.33 6.08
CA MET A 165 -12.38 6.09 6.56
C MET A 165 -13.34 5.49 5.52
N GLY A 166 -14.10 6.33 4.81
CA GLY A 166 -14.95 5.92 3.69
C GLY A 166 -14.14 5.25 2.58
N ALA A 167 -12.99 5.81 2.21
CA ALA A 167 -12.08 5.21 1.24
C ALA A 167 -11.53 3.85 1.72
N CYS A 168 -11.15 3.74 3.00
CA CYS A 168 -10.69 2.48 3.59
C CYS A 168 -11.80 1.41 3.61
N THR A 169 -13.01 1.78 4.01
CA THR A 169 -14.19 0.89 4.03
C THR A 169 -14.55 0.43 2.62
N ALA A 170 -14.57 1.34 1.65
CA ALA A 170 -14.82 1.01 0.24
C ALA A 170 -13.76 0.04 -0.31
N PHE A 171 -12.48 0.24 0.03
CA PHE A 171 -11.40 -0.67 -0.35
C PHE A 171 -11.58 -2.06 0.27
N ALA A 172 -11.94 -2.15 1.56
CA ALA A 172 -12.18 -3.42 2.23
C ALA A 172 -13.38 -4.18 1.64
N LEU A 173 -14.48 -3.48 1.35
CA LEU A 173 -15.66 -4.04 0.67
C LEU A 173 -15.33 -4.56 -0.73
N TRP A 174 -14.62 -3.76 -1.53
CA TRP A 174 -14.16 -4.19 -2.86
C TRP A 174 -13.30 -5.45 -2.76
N GLY A 175 -12.38 -5.51 -1.79
CA GLY A 175 -11.55 -6.67 -1.52
C GLY A 175 -12.34 -7.94 -1.18
N LEU A 176 -13.41 -7.80 -0.38
CA LEU A 176 -14.34 -8.89 -0.05
C LEU A 176 -15.12 -9.37 -1.28
N ILE A 177 -15.70 -8.45 -2.04
CA ILE A 177 -16.48 -8.77 -3.25
C ILE A 177 -15.63 -9.58 -4.23
N VAL A 178 -14.37 -9.16 -4.46
CA VAL A 178 -13.43 -9.86 -5.34
C VAL A 178 -13.11 -11.27 -4.84
N ASN A 179 -13.08 -11.48 -3.52
CA ASN A 179 -12.80 -12.78 -2.91
C ASN A 179 -14.03 -13.71 -2.84
N PHE A 180 -15.25 -13.17 -2.71
CA PHE A 180 -16.47 -13.97 -2.77
C PHE A 180 -16.74 -14.51 -4.17
N ARG A 181 -16.61 -13.66 -5.20
CA ARG A 181 -16.74 -14.05 -6.62
C ARG A 181 -15.76 -15.13 -7.08
N ARG A 182 -14.73 -15.45 -6.29
CA ARG A 182 -13.83 -16.58 -6.58
C ARG A 182 -14.46 -17.92 -6.19
N GLN A 183 -15.14 -18.00 -5.05
CA GLN A 183 -15.76 -19.26 -4.62
C GLN A 183 -16.83 -19.70 -5.60
N ASP A 184 -17.69 -18.78 -6.03
CA ASP A 184 -18.76 -19.06 -6.98
C ASP A 184 -18.25 -19.53 -8.35
N GLY A 185 -17.00 -19.22 -8.71
CA GLY A 185 -16.37 -19.64 -9.97
C GLY A 185 -15.44 -20.85 -9.86
N ASP A 186 -15.07 -21.27 -8.65
CA ASP A 186 -14.31 -22.51 -8.38
C ASP A 186 -15.30 -23.69 -8.10
N GLU A 187 -16.59 -23.41 -7.87
CA GLU A 187 -17.67 -24.40 -7.64
C GLU A 187 -18.56 -24.68 -8.89
N ALA A 188 -18.26 -24.06 -10.03
CA ALA A 188 -18.94 -24.25 -11.31
C ALA A 188 -18.03 -24.96 -12.33
#